data_AF-A0A1F3SSA1-F1
#
_entry.id   AF-A0A1F3SSA1-F1
#
_cell.length_a   1.000
_cell.length_b   1.000
_cell.length_c   1.000
_cell.angle_alpha   90.00
_cell.angle_beta   90.00
_cell.angle_gamma   90.00
#
_symmetry.space_group_name_H-M   'P 1'
#
loop_
_entity.id
_entity.type
_entity.pdbx_description
1 polymer ?
#
loop_
_entity_poly.entity_id
_entity_poly.type
_entity_poly.pdbx_seq_one_letter_code
_entity_poly.pdbx_strand_id
1 'polypeptide(L)'
;MFFSTLILVLLMTWVMPSHAEYRVYQYYVKAQVDLPYDAQSYITLSTFDPVAYLAYHGGRDSIRVELLNTWMCKGHTGGKELCPSPYEQNSGTSVGSNP
;
A
#
# COMPACT_ATOMS: atom_id res chain seq x y z
N MET A 1 10.26 17.89 46.66
CA MET A 1 9.92 16.57 46.06
C MET A 1 8.57 16.57 45.34
N PHE A 2 7.47 17.04 45.93
CA PHE A 2 6.12 17.04 45.30
C PHE A 2 5.99 17.82 43.97
N PHE A 3 6.74 18.92 43.79
CA PHE A 3 6.70 19.72 42.56
C PHE A 3 7.28 18.97 41.34
N SER A 4 8.31 18.13 41.56
CA SER A 4 8.94 17.35 40.49
C SER A 4 8.04 16.22 39.99
N THR A 5 7.28 15.59 40.89
CA THR A 5 6.30 14.56 40.53
C THR A 5 5.11 15.14 39.78
N LEU A 6 4.68 16.36 40.10
CA LEU A 6 3.59 17.04 39.40
C LEU A 6 3.94 17.33 37.93
N ILE A 7 5.17 17.79 37.68
CA ILE A 7 5.68 18.06 36.31
C ILE A 7 5.73 16.76 35.48
N LEU A 8 6.13 15.65 36.10
CA LEU A 8 6.24 14.35 35.41
C LEU A 8 4.86 13.76 35.06
N VAL A 9 3.86 13.97 35.92
CA VAL A 9 2.46 13.61 35.63
C VAL A 9 1.86 14.49 34.53
N LEU A 10 2.19 15.79 34.52
CA LEU A 10 1.71 16.72 33.49
C LEU A 10 2.24 16.32 32.09
N LEU A 11 3.51 15.92 31.99
CA LEU A 11 4.15 15.51 30.73
C LEU A 11 3.56 14.22 30.13
N MET A 12 3.01 13.33 30.96
CA MET A 12 2.40 12.07 30.50
C MET A 12 1.02 12.23 29.85
N THR A 13 0.36 13.37 30.01
CA THR A 13 -0.99 13.61 29.44
C THR A 13 -0.98 14.08 27.98
N TRP A 14 0.20 14.32 27.40
CA TRP A 14 0.37 14.91 26.06
C TRP A 14 0.65 13.89 24.95
N VAL A 15 0.36 12.61 25.17
CA VAL A 15 0.48 11.60 24.11
C VAL A 15 -0.77 11.59 23.23
N MET A 16 -0.67 12.29 22.09
CA MET A 16 -1.70 12.22 21.04
C MET A 16 -1.69 10.82 20.39
N PRO A 17 -2.85 10.21 20.08
CA PRO A 17 -2.90 8.96 19.34
C PRO A 17 -2.41 9.20 17.91
N SER A 18 -1.22 8.70 17.55
CA SER A 18 -0.79 8.67 16.15
C SER A 18 -1.50 7.51 15.45
N HIS A 19 -2.38 7.80 14.50
CA HIS A 19 -2.88 6.77 13.61
C HIS A 19 -1.78 6.44 12.59
N ALA A 20 -1.51 5.15 12.41
CA ALA A 20 -0.68 4.70 11.30
C ALA A 20 -1.40 5.02 9.98
N GLU A 21 -0.64 5.38 8.96
CA GLU A 21 -1.13 5.57 7.61
C GLU A 21 -0.21 4.82 6.65
N TYR A 22 -0.79 4.29 5.59
CA TYR A 22 -0.04 3.60 4.54
C TYR A 22 -0.57 4.00 3.17
N ARG A 23 0.27 3.85 2.16
CA ARG A 23 -0.09 4.15 0.77
C ARG A 23 -0.40 2.87 0.03
N VAL A 24 -1.46 2.90 -0.77
CA VAL A 24 -1.80 1.85 -1.72
C VAL A 24 -1.48 2.34 -3.12
N TYR A 25 -0.98 1.43 -3.93
CA TYR A 25 -0.65 1.63 -5.32
C TYR A 25 -1.44 0.61 -6.15
N GLN A 26 -2.07 1.10 -7.21
CA GLN A 26 -2.69 0.28 -8.22
C GLN A 26 -1.78 0.21 -9.43
N TYR A 27 -1.39 -0.99 -9.80
CA TYR A 27 -0.48 -1.24 -10.91
C TYR A 27 -1.17 -1.99 -12.03
N TYR A 28 -0.81 -1.64 -13.26
CA TYR A 28 -0.94 -2.53 -14.41
C TYR A 28 0.39 -3.26 -14.62
N VAL A 29 0.36 -4.59 -14.52
CA VAL A 29 1.54 -5.45 -14.58
C VAL A 29 1.54 -6.21 -15.90
N LYS A 30 2.70 -6.23 -16.57
CA LYS A 30 2.93 -7.01 -17.78
C LYS A 30 4.25 -7.76 -17.68
N ALA A 31 4.30 -9.04 -18.04
CA ALA A 31 5.57 -9.75 -18.12
C ALA A 31 6.41 -9.22 -19.30
N GLN A 32 7.72 -9.14 -19.11
CA GLN A 32 8.67 -8.78 -20.18
C GLN A 32 9.33 -10.01 -20.82
N VAL A 33 9.21 -11.18 -20.20
CA VAL A 33 9.74 -12.42 -20.75
C VAL A 33 8.78 -12.91 -21.84
N ASP A 34 9.31 -13.15 -23.05
CA ASP A 34 8.62 -13.87 -24.12
C ASP A 34 8.38 -15.32 -23.69
N LEU A 35 7.31 -15.51 -22.92
CA LEU A 35 6.82 -16.83 -22.59
C LEU A 35 6.01 -17.35 -23.79
N PRO A 36 6.15 -18.65 -24.15
CA PRO A 36 5.46 -19.23 -25.31
C PRO A 36 3.93 -19.24 -25.18
N TYR A 37 3.40 -18.90 -24.00
CA TYR A 37 2.00 -18.58 -23.76
C TYR A 37 1.93 -17.13 -23.27
N ASP A 38 1.14 -16.30 -23.95
CA ASP A 38 0.83 -14.90 -23.62
C ASP A 38 0.73 -14.72 -22.10
N ALA A 39 1.76 -14.12 -21.51
CA ALA A 39 1.75 -13.78 -20.10
C ALA A 39 0.72 -12.67 -19.91
N GLN A 40 -0.47 -13.06 -19.43
CA GLN A 40 -1.60 -12.14 -19.31
C GLN A 40 -1.23 -10.97 -18.39
N SER A 41 -1.44 -9.77 -18.92
CA SER A 41 -1.35 -8.55 -18.11
C SER A 41 -2.51 -8.48 -17.14
N TYR A 42 -2.30 -7.93 -15.95
CA TYR A 42 -3.34 -7.80 -14.93
C TYR A 42 -3.20 -6.51 -14.13
N ILE A 43 -4.30 -6.09 -13.51
CA ILE A 43 -4.31 -4.98 -12.55
C ILE A 43 -4.23 -5.56 -11.15
N THR A 44 -3.38 -4.99 -10.31
CA THR A 44 -3.23 -5.42 -8.91
C THR A 44 -3.01 -4.24 -7.98
N LEU A 45 -3.25 -4.47 -6.69
CA LEU A 45 -3.02 -3.52 -5.62
C LEU A 45 -1.83 -3.96 -4.78
N SER A 46 -1.01 -3.01 -4.35
CA SER A 46 0.12 -3.27 -3.45
C SER A 46 0.41 -2.08 -2.55
N THR A 47 1.07 -2.35 -1.43
CA THR A 47 1.61 -1.32 -0.52
C THR A 47 3.06 -0.99 -0.84
N PHE A 48 3.70 -1.76 -1.72
CA PHE A 48 5.05 -1.49 -2.20
C PHE A 48 5.03 -0.37 -3.23
N ASP A 49 5.93 0.61 -3.03
CA ASP A 49 6.22 1.61 -4.05
C ASP A 49 6.77 0.95 -5.32
N PRO A 50 6.81 1.66 -6.47
CA PRO A 50 7.16 1.04 -7.74
C PRO A 50 8.54 0.37 -7.75
N VAL A 51 9.51 0.91 -6.99
CA VAL A 51 10.87 0.39 -6.92
C VAL A 51 10.88 -0.90 -6.08
N ALA A 52 10.23 -0.88 -4.92
CA ALA A 52 10.11 -2.06 -4.06
C ALA A 52 9.31 -3.18 -4.73
N TYR A 53 8.22 -2.84 -5.42
CA TYR A 53 7.37 -3.79 -6.14
C TYR A 53 8.17 -4.49 -7.25
N LEU A 54 8.92 -3.73 -8.06
CA LEU A 54 9.81 -4.28 -9.07
C LEU A 54 10.85 -5.22 -8.46
N ALA A 55 11.55 -4.78 -7.42
CA ALA A 55 12.60 -5.57 -6.79
C ALA A 55 12.08 -6.91 -6.24
N TYR A 56 10.88 -6.90 -5.65
CA TYR A 56 10.24 -8.11 -5.12
C TYR A 56 9.83 -9.10 -6.22
N HIS A 57 9.42 -8.61 -7.40
CA HIS A 57 8.92 -9.44 -8.50
C HIS A 57 9.97 -9.76 -9.59
N GLY A 58 11.25 -9.81 -9.22
CA GLY A 58 12.32 -10.21 -10.15
C GLY A 58 12.87 -9.09 -11.05
N GLY A 59 12.54 -7.83 -10.73
CA GLY A 59 13.12 -6.65 -11.37
C GLY A 59 12.60 -6.35 -12.77
N ARG A 60 13.27 -5.40 -13.43
CA ARG A 60 12.85 -4.83 -14.73
C ARG A 60 12.99 -5.80 -15.90
N ASP A 61 13.79 -6.86 -15.75
CA ASP A 61 13.97 -7.88 -16.77
C ASP A 61 12.83 -8.91 -16.75
N SER A 62 12.12 -9.02 -15.62
CA SER A 62 11.03 -9.98 -15.42
C SER A 62 9.67 -9.37 -15.76
N ILE A 63 9.41 -8.16 -15.24
CA ILE A 63 8.11 -7.48 -15.39
C ILE A 63 8.28 -6.00 -15.75
N ARG A 64 7.24 -5.46 -16.38
CA ARG A 64 6.98 -4.02 -16.49
C ARG A 64 5.77 -3.69 -15.62
N VAL A 65 5.88 -2.61 -14.85
CA VAL A 65 4.79 -2.07 -14.04
C VAL A 65 4.51 -0.63 -14.42
N GLU A 66 3.22 -0.32 -14.58
CA GLU A 66 2.72 1.02 -14.81
C GLU A 66 1.81 1.42 -13.64
N LEU A 67 2.09 2.56 -13.01
CA LEU A 67 1.29 3.07 -11.90
C LEU A 67 0.02 3.72 -12.45
N LEU A 68 -1.14 3.18 -12.09
CA LEU A 68 -2.44 3.71 -12.50
C LEU A 68 -2.96 4.73 -11.48
N ASN A 69 -3.00 4.36 -10.21
CA ASN A 69 -3.55 5.18 -9.13
C ASN A 69 -2.81 4.97 -7.81
N THR A 70 -2.96 5.93 -6.89
CA THR A 70 -2.47 5.80 -5.52
C THR A 70 -3.38 6.57 -4.55
N TRP A 71 -3.55 6.03 -3.34
CA TRP A 71 -4.30 6.68 -2.27
C TRP A 71 -3.73 6.34 -0.90
N MET A 72 -4.09 7.14 0.10
CA MET A 72 -3.70 6.95 1.50
C MET A 72 -4.81 6.20 2.23
N CYS A 73 -4.40 5.17 2.98
CA CYS A 73 -5.26 4.41 3.87
C CYS A 73 -4.84 4.65 5.31
N LYS A 74 -5.83 4.69 6.22
CA LYS A 74 -5.58 4.72 7.66
C LYS A 74 -5.42 3.30 8.20
N GLY A 75 -4.55 3.12 9.19
CA GLY A 75 -4.26 1.84 9.83
C GLY A 75 -2.91 1.24 9.41
N HIS A 76 -2.81 -0.09 9.49
CA HIS A 76 -1.59 -0.86 9.19
C HIS A 76 -1.85 -1.93 8.13
N THR A 77 -0.77 -2.42 7.50
CA THR A 77 -0.80 -3.36 6.37
C THR A 77 -0.71 -4.85 6.77
N GLY A 78 -0.54 -5.15 8.06
CA GLY A 78 -0.39 -6.52 8.56
C GLY A 78 -1.61 -7.42 8.37
N GLY A 79 -1.72 -8.07 7.21
CA GLY A 79 -2.69 -9.14 6.90
C GLY A 79 -4.14 -8.69 6.73
N LYS A 80 -4.38 -7.39 6.60
CA LYS A 80 -5.71 -6.83 6.34
C LYS A 80 -5.88 -6.57 4.85
N GLU A 81 -7.12 -6.66 4.38
CA GLU A 81 -7.48 -6.17 3.05
C GLU A 81 -7.12 -4.69 2.91
N LEU A 82 -6.68 -4.30 1.72
CA LEU A 82 -6.33 -2.92 1.40
C LEU A 82 -7.60 -2.08 1.37
N CYS A 83 -7.51 -0.83 1.84
CA CYS A 83 -8.67 0.04 1.83
C CYS A 83 -9.12 0.33 0.38
N PRO A 84 -10.43 0.44 0.12
CA PRO A 84 -10.95 0.60 -1.24
C PRO A 84 -10.45 1.90 -1.86
N SER A 85 -10.32 1.90 -3.18
CA SER A 85 -9.96 3.10 -3.91
C SER A 85 -11.07 4.15 -3.77
N PRO A 86 -10.76 5.42 -3.49
CA PRO A 86 -11.76 6.48 -3.50
C PRO A 86 -12.35 6.72 -4.89
N TYR A 87 -11.72 6.17 -5.94
CA TYR A 87 -12.13 6.34 -7.33
C TYR A 87 -13.03 5.19 -7.84
N GLU A 88 -13.04 4.02 -7.18
CA GLU A 88 -13.84 2.86 -7.61
C GLU A 88 -15.35 3.06 -7.39
N GLN A 89 -15.75 3.96 -6.49
CA GLN A 89 -17.16 4.20 -6.19
C GLN A 89 -17.94 4.83 -7.38
N ASN A 90 -17.25 5.26 -8.45
CA ASN A 90 -17.86 5.83 -9.66
C ASN A 90 -17.71 4.96 -10.92
N SER A 91 -16.95 3.87 -10.88
CA SER A 91 -16.69 3.03 -12.06
C SER A 91 -16.83 1.56 -11.67
N GLY A 92 -17.95 0.95 -12.03
CA GLY A 92 -18.34 -0.41 -11.64
C GLY A 92 -17.42 -1.53 -12.15
N THR A 93 -16.20 -1.59 -11.65
CA THR A 93 -15.24 -2.66 -11.96
C THR A 93 -14.42 -2.95 -10.70
N SER A 94 -14.84 -3.99 -9.99
CA SER A 94 -14.13 -4.56 -8.83
C SER A 94 -12.78 -5.12 -9.29
N VAL A 95 -11.68 -4.49 -8.87
CA VAL A 95 -10.34 -5.08 -9.04
C VAL A 95 -10.16 -6.14 -7.97
N GLY A 96 -10.03 -7.40 -8.41
CA GLY A 96 -9.85 -8.55 -7.53
C GLY A 96 -8.59 -8.41 -6.68
N SER A 97 -8.78 -8.36 -5.36
CA SER A 97 -7.74 -8.60 -4.37
C SER A 97 -7.37 -10.08 -4.41
N ASN A 98 -6.16 -10.42 -4.88
CA ASN A 98 -5.64 -11.78 -4.77
C ASN A 98 -5.03 -11.95 -3.36
N PRO A 99 -5.34 -13.04 -2.62
CA PRO A 99 -4.79 -13.34 -1.30
C PRO A 99 -3.26 -13.43 -1.24
#